data_AF-A0A235FHC0-F1
#
_entry.id   AF-A0A235FHC0-F1
#
_cell.length_a   1.000
_cell.length_b   1.000
_cell.length_c   1.000
_cell.angle_alpha   90.00
_cell.angle_beta   90.00
_cell.angle_gamma   90.00
#
_symmetry.space_group_name_H-M   'P 1'
#
loop_
_entity.id
_entity.type
_entity.pdbx_description
1 polymer ?
#
loop_
_entity_poly.entity_id
_entity_poly.type
_entity_poly.pdbx_seq_one_letter_code
_entity_poly.pdbx_strand_id
1 'polypeptide(L)'
;MTDTARMPPSVAVFLRGSWWWSRRDELANRQLVDIFARHGHPCADITSTLAVDTSLQVAVENEAARGELADWIDMISTRRGGSGIGNPGHSLGERIDYLTRRLGEKPVTATALRQCRQQIGFIDELLREGCDLPELAHPDEAMTDLLSRYRVIRGQVLAAEPTEP
;
A
#
# COMPACT_ATOMS: atom_id res chain seq x y z
N MET A 1 -16.13 17.41 -31.35
CA MET A 1 -14.77 17.50 -30.81
C MET A 1 -14.88 18.06 -29.40
N THR A 2 -14.95 17.19 -28.41
CA THR A 2 -14.96 17.57 -26.99
C THR A 2 -13.52 17.85 -26.59
N ASP A 3 -13.22 19.13 -26.40
CA ASP A 3 -11.98 19.61 -25.80
C ASP A 3 -11.87 18.98 -24.41
N THR A 4 -11.03 17.95 -24.31
CA THR A 4 -10.76 17.26 -23.04
C THR A 4 -9.82 18.20 -22.30
N ALA A 5 -10.41 19.17 -21.60
CA ALA A 5 -9.67 20.16 -20.83
C ALA A 5 -8.61 19.43 -19.98
N ARG A 6 -7.35 19.56 -20.40
CA ARG A 6 -6.21 18.94 -19.74
C ARG A 6 -6.20 19.47 -18.31
N MET A 7 -6.32 18.58 -17.34
CA MET A 7 -6.35 18.93 -15.91
C MET A 7 -5.16 19.86 -15.59
N PRO A 8 -5.36 20.94 -14.82
CA PRO A 8 -4.26 21.82 -14.43
C PRO A 8 -3.16 21.03 -13.72
N PRO A 9 -1.87 21.34 -13.95
CA PRO A 9 -0.76 20.62 -13.34
C PRO A 9 -0.83 20.54 -11.80
N SER A 10 -1.32 21.59 -11.14
CA SER A 10 -1.52 21.61 -9.68
C SER A 10 -2.53 20.56 -9.21
N VAL A 11 -3.67 20.46 -9.90
CA VAL A 11 -4.72 19.47 -9.58
C VAL A 11 -4.22 18.04 -9.83
N ALA A 12 -3.49 17.81 -10.93
CA ALA A 12 -2.93 16.49 -11.23
C ALA A 12 -1.91 16.04 -10.19
N VAL A 13 -0.98 16.92 -9.79
CA VAL A 13 0.03 16.64 -8.76
C VAL A 13 -0.63 16.44 -7.40
N PHE A 14 -1.63 17.24 -7.04
CA PHE A 14 -2.39 17.08 -5.80
C PHE A 14 -3.03 15.68 -5.71
N LEU A 15 -3.79 15.29 -6.74
CA LEU A 15 -4.51 14.02 -6.74
C LEU A 15 -3.55 12.84 -6.73
N ARG A 16 -2.48 12.87 -7.53
CA ARG A 16 -1.48 11.80 -7.56
C ARG A 16 -0.70 11.73 -6.25
N GLY A 17 -0.40 12.87 -5.62
CA GLY A 17 0.30 12.90 -4.35
C GLY A 17 -0.54 12.35 -3.19
N SER A 18 -1.80 12.77 -3.09
CA SER A 18 -2.76 12.24 -2.11
C SER A 18 -2.98 10.73 -2.34
N TRP A 19 -3.06 10.30 -3.61
CA TRP A 19 -3.16 8.89 -3.96
C TRP A 19 -1.95 8.07 -3.49
N TRP A 20 -0.73 8.51 -3.79
CA TRP A 20 0.49 7.80 -3.36
C TRP A 20 0.62 7.76 -1.84
N TRP A 21 0.32 8.87 -1.15
CA TRP A 21 0.30 8.92 0.31
C TRP A 21 -0.63 7.86 0.92
N SER A 22 -1.83 7.71 0.34
CA SER A 22 -2.83 6.76 0.80
C SER A 22 -2.43 5.28 0.64
N ARG A 23 -1.31 4.99 -0.04
CA ARG A 23 -0.74 3.63 -0.14
C ARG A 23 0.10 3.24 1.08
N ARG A 24 0.26 4.15 2.05
CA ARG A 24 0.96 3.89 3.31
C ARG A 24 2.38 3.36 3.08
N ASP A 25 3.04 3.94 2.09
CA ASP A 25 4.44 3.66 1.80
C ASP A 25 5.28 4.55 2.73
N GLU A 26 5.94 3.96 3.72
CA GLU A 26 6.62 4.73 4.76
C GLU A 26 7.76 5.59 4.23
N LEU A 27 8.53 5.07 3.28
CA LEU A 27 9.64 5.81 2.67
C LEU A 27 9.09 6.96 1.85
N ALA A 28 8.06 6.70 1.02
CA ALA A 28 7.39 7.74 0.26
C ALA A 28 6.79 8.81 1.17
N ASN A 29 6.15 8.42 2.27
CA ASN A 29 5.53 9.33 3.21
C ASN A 29 6.56 10.16 3.99
N ARG A 30 7.72 9.57 4.35
CA ARG A 30 8.84 10.34 4.91
C ARG A 30 9.38 11.36 3.91
N GLN A 31 9.61 10.95 2.67
CA GLN A 31 10.05 11.85 1.60
C GLN A 31 9.04 12.98 1.37
N LEU A 32 7.74 12.68 1.44
CA LEU A 32 6.68 13.68 1.32
C LEU A 32 6.70 14.70 2.46
N VAL A 33 6.95 14.26 3.71
CA VAL A 33 7.17 15.16 4.85
C VAL A 33 8.39 16.05 4.65
N ASP A 34 9.48 15.50 4.12
CA ASP A 34 10.70 16.26 3.84
C ASP A 34 10.47 17.32 2.75
N ILE A 35 9.71 16.99 1.70
CA ILE A 35 9.31 17.93 0.65
C ILE A 35 8.50 19.08 1.27
N PHE A 36 7.48 18.76 2.07
CA PHE A 36 6.66 19.77 2.75
C PHE A 36 7.50 20.70 3.65
N ALA A 37 8.37 20.13 4.48
CA ALA A 37 9.22 20.92 5.38
C ALA A 37 10.19 21.83 4.60
N ARG A 38 10.81 21.32 3.53
CA ARG A 38 11.80 22.06 2.73
C ARG A 38 11.21 23.27 2.02
N HIS A 39 9.94 23.18 1.61
CA HIS A 39 9.22 24.29 0.99
C HIS A 39 8.46 25.16 2.00
N GLY A 40 8.70 24.98 3.31
CA GLY A 40 8.15 25.86 4.36
C GLY A 40 6.69 25.57 4.73
N HIS A 41 6.19 24.38 4.40
CA HIS A 41 4.80 23.98 4.61
C HIS A 41 4.69 22.63 5.36
N PRO A 42 5.38 22.45 6.50
CA PRO A 42 5.47 21.16 7.17
C PRO A 42 4.09 20.58 7.48
N CYS A 43 3.92 19.28 7.25
CA CYS A 43 2.68 18.59 7.58
C CYS A 43 2.61 18.34 9.08
N ALA A 44 1.54 18.84 9.71
CA ALA A 44 1.34 18.74 11.15
C ALA A 44 1.18 17.28 11.61
N ASP A 45 0.59 16.42 10.76
CA ASP A 45 0.39 15.01 11.02
C ASP A 45 0.26 14.23 9.70
N ILE A 46 1.32 13.50 9.33
CA ILE A 46 1.34 12.69 8.10
C ILE A 46 0.35 11.51 8.13
N THR A 47 -0.25 11.19 9.27
CA THR A 47 -1.26 10.13 9.39
C THR A 47 -2.69 10.62 9.14
N SER A 48 -2.91 11.94 9.22
CA SER A 48 -4.20 12.62 9.07
C SER A 48 -4.44 13.07 7.63
N THR A 49 -5.52 12.58 7.02
CA THR A 49 -5.94 12.98 5.67
C THR A 49 -6.06 14.49 5.54
N LEU A 50 -6.69 15.16 6.50
CA LEU A 50 -6.90 16.60 6.46
C LEU A 50 -5.57 17.37 6.49
N ALA A 51 -4.63 16.95 7.33
CA ALA A 51 -3.34 17.60 7.44
C ALA A 51 -2.52 17.43 6.16
N VAL A 52 -2.57 16.25 5.56
CA VAL A 52 -1.87 15.96 4.30
C VAL A 52 -2.48 16.71 3.12
N ASP A 53 -3.80 16.68 2.97
CA ASP A 53 -4.49 17.42 1.91
C ASP A 53 -4.22 18.92 2.04
N THR A 54 -4.19 19.47 3.26
CA THR A 54 -3.85 20.88 3.50
C THR A 54 -2.41 21.19 3.06
N SER A 55 -1.43 20.37 3.46
CA SER A 55 -0.03 20.57 3.06
C SER A 55 0.17 20.40 1.55
N LEU A 56 -0.49 19.42 0.92
CA LEU A 56 -0.48 19.23 -0.53
C LEU A 56 -1.07 20.44 -1.24
N GLN A 57 -2.21 20.95 -0.79
CA GLN A 57 -2.88 22.09 -1.40
C GLN A 57 -1.96 23.32 -1.41
N VAL A 58 -1.24 23.58 -0.32
CA VAL A 58 -0.28 24.68 -0.27
C VAL A 58 0.95 24.42 -1.15
N ALA A 59 1.48 23.19 -1.13
CA ALA A 59 2.66 22.83 -1.90
C ALA A 59 2.42 22.86 -3.43
N VAL A 60 1.25 22.46 -3.93
CA VAL A 60 0.99 22.45 -5.38
C VAL A 60 0.83 23.85 -5.99
N GLU A 61 0.52 24.85 -5.17
CA GLU A 61 0.47 26.25 -5.58
C GLU A 61 1.86 26.88 -5.66
N ASN A 62 2.84 26.33 -4.93
CA ASN A 62 4.25 26.70 -5.05
C ASN A 62 4.90 25.97 -6.24
N GLU A 63 5.46 26.70 -7.20
CA GLU A 63 6.02 26.13 -8.43
C GLU A 63 7.20 25.16 -8.17
N ALA A 64 8.11 25.52 -7.28
CA ALA A 64 9.27 24.68 -6.94
C ALA A 64 8.84 23.40 -6.21
N ALA A 65 7.92 23.54 -5.25
CA ALA A 65 7.37 22.39 -4.52
C ALA A 65 6.55 21.47 -5.44
N ARG A 66 5.77 22.04 -6.36
CA ARG A 66 5.03 21.27 -7.37
C ARG A 66 5.94 20.48 -8.29
N GLY A 67 7.06 21.07 -8.73
CA GLY A 67 8.06 20.38 -9.55
C GLY A 67 8.65 19.17 -8.80
N GLU A 68 9.08 19.38 -7.57
CA GLU A 68 9.64 18.30 -6.75
C GLU A 68 8.60 17.20 -6.43
N LEU A 69 7.35 17.58 -6.16
CA LEU A 69 6.26 16.62 -5.96
C LEU A 69 6.01 15.77 -7.22
N ALA A 70 6.10 16.37 -8.41
CA ALA A 70 5.98 15.64 -9.67
C ALA A 70 7.11 14.61 -9.85
N ASP A 71 8.35 15.03 -9.58
CA ASP A 71 9.52 14.13 -9.63
C ASP A 71 9.39 13.00 -8.60
N TRP A 72 8.95 13.31 -7.38
CA TRP A 72 8.68 12.33 -6.34
C TRP A 72 7.59 11.32 -6.74
N ILE A 73 6.49 11.79 -7.34
CA ILE A 73 5.42 10.92 -7.88
C ILE A 73 5.99 9.96 -8.93
N ASP A 74 6.80 10.44 -9.86
CA ASP A 74 7.34 9.63 -10.95
C ASP A 74 8.41 8.64 -10.47
N MET A 75 9.24 9.05 -9.50
CA MET A 75 10.17 8.17 -8.81
C MET A 75 9.43 7.02 -8.10
N ILE A 76 8.39 7.31 -7.32
CA ILE A 76 7.63 6.25 -6.62
C ILE A 76 6.92 5.36 -7.64
N SER A 77 6.35 5.94 -8.68
CA SER A 77 5.67 5.18 -9.73
C SER A 77 6.62 4.19 -10.40
N THR A 78 7.84 4.61 -10.70
CA THR A 78 8.89 3.74 -11.24
C THR A 78 9.27 2.65 -10.23
N ARG A 79 9.56 3.03 -8.97
CA ARG A 79 9.93 2.09 -7.90
C ARG A 79 8.87 1.02 -7.64
N ARG A 80 7.59 1.40 -7.75
CA ARG A 80 6.44 0.55 -7.43
C ARG A 80 5.87 -0.19 -8.65
N GLY A 81 6.54 -0.14 -9.81
CA GLY A 81 6.09 -0.85 -11.01
C GLY A 81 4.77 -0.31 -11.60
N GLY A 82 4.44 0.95 -11.33
CA GLY A 82 3.22 1.60 -11.79
C GLY A 82 2.11 1.73 -10.74
N SER A 83 0.97 2.31 -11.13
CA SER A 83 -0.14 2.69 -10.24
C SER A 83 -1.01 1.52 -9.75
N GLY A 84 -0.60 0.28 -9.98
CA GLY A 84 -1.38 -0.93 -9.67
C GLY A 84 -1.00 -1.65 -8.37
N ILE A 85 0.18 -1.36 -7.80
CA ILE A 85 0.73 -2.14 -6.68
C ILE A 85 0.62 -1.32 -5.39
N GLY A 86 -0.33 -1.69 -4.52
CA GLY A 86 -0.40 -1.17 -3.15
C GLY A 86 0.78 -1.68 -2.30
N ASN A 87 1.06 -1.06 -1.14
CA ASN A 87 2.12 -1.53 -0.25
C ASN A 87 1.89 -3.02 0.12
N PRO A 88 2.85 -3.92 -0.19
CA PRO A 88 2.73 -5.34 0.10
C PRO A 88 2.41 -5.61 1.57
N GLY A 89 2.97 -4.84 2.50
CA GLY A 89 2.80 -5.06 3.95
C GLY A 89 1.35 -4.85 4.40
N HIS A 90 0.69 -3.82 3.87
CA HIS A 90 -0.70 -3.53 4.23
C HIS A 90 -1.65 -4.61 3.68
N SER A 91 -1.53 -4.91 2.38
CA SER A 91 -2.35 -5.93 1.74
C SER A 91 -2.09 -7.34 2.29
N LEU A 92 -0.85 -7.65 2.69
CA LEU A 92 -0.49 -8.91 3.33
C LEU A 92 -1.08 -9.02 4.73
N GLY A 93 -1.02 -7.95 5.53
CA GLY A 93 -1.60 -7.89 6.87
C GLY A 93 -3.11 -8.19 6.88
N GLU A 94 -3.88 -7.46 6.07
CA GLU A 94 -5.34 -7.66 5.97
C GLU A 94 -5.71 -9.10 5.56
N ARG A 95 -4.94 -9.67 4.64
CA ARG A 95 -5.18 -11.04 4.16
C ARG A 95 -4.78 -12.09 5.20
N ILE A 96 -3.69 -11.89 5.94
CA ILE A 96 -3.31 -12.77 7.06
C ILE A 96 -4.40 -12.74 8.13
N ASP A 97 -4.92 -11.56 8.47
CA ASP A 97 -5.98 -11.43 9.47
C ASP A 97 -7.29 -12.09 9.01
N TYR A 98 -7.62 -11.97 7.72
CA TYR A 98 -8.72 -12.72 7.12
C TYR A 98 -8.52 -14.23 7.25
N LEU A 99 -7.36 -14.77 6.88
CA LEU A 99 -7.06 -16.20 6.96
C LEU A 99 -7.14 -16.70 8.41
N THR A 100 -6.56 -15.95 9.34
CA THR A 100 -6.56 -16.27 10.78
C THR A 100 -7.98 -16.32 11.33
N ARG A 101 -8.81 -15.32 11.01
CA ARG A 101 -10.21 -15.29 11.45
C ARG A 101 -11.00 -16.47 10.89
N ARG A 102 -10.88 -16.75 9.59
CA ARG A 102 -11.62 -17.84 8.94
C ARG A 102 -11.22 -19.22 9.44
N LEU A 103 -9.96 -19.41 9.80
CA LEU A 103 -9.51 -20.66 10.41
C LEU A 103 -9.97 -20.82 11.87
N GLY A 104 -10.19 -19.70 12.58
CA GLY A 104 -10.73 -19.69 13.93
C GLY A 104 -12.25 -19.91 14.03
N GLU A 105 -12.98 -19.77 12.94
CA GLU A 105 -14.43 -20.01 12.88
C GLU A 105 -14.74 -21.51 13.05
N LYS A 106 -15.64 -21.88 13.97
CA LYS A 106 -16.10 -23.28 14.15
C LYS A 106 -17.60 -23.41 13.82
N PRO A 107 -18.01 -24.37 12.98
CA PRO A 107 -17.17 -25.32 12.24
C PRO A 107 -16.40 -24.66 11.09
N VAL A 108 -15.20 -25.16 10.79
CA VAL A 108 -14.43 -24.72 9.62
C VAL A 108 -15.00 -25.42 8.39
N THR A 109 -15.88 -24.73 7.65
CA THR A 109 -16.55 -25.34 6.49
C THR A 109 -15.60 -25.56 5.30
N ALA A 110 -15.91 -26.55 4.46
CA ALA A 110 -15.18 -26.77 3.20
C ALA A 110 -15.17 -25.54 2.29
N THR A 111 -16.25 -24.75 2.28
CA THR A 111 -16.32 -23.48 1.54
C THR A 111 -15.34 -22.45 2.10
N ALA A 112 -15.25 -22.32 3.43
CA ALA A 112 -14.28 -21.44 4.06
C ALA A 112 -12.84 -21.82 3.73
N LEU A 113 -12.50 -23.11 3.76
CA LEU A 113 -11.17 -23.57 3.39
C LEU A 113 -10.85 -23.31 1.91
N ARG A 114 -11.80 -23.50 0.99
CA ARG A 114 -11.59 -23.15 -0.43
C ARG A 114 -11.31 -21.66 -0.60
N GLN A 115 -12.04 -20.79 0.10
CA GLN A 115 -11.80 -19.35 0.06
C GLN A 115 -10.43 -18.99 0.64
N CYS A 116 -10.02 -19.62 1.74
CA CYS A 116 -8.69 -19.41 2.32
C CYS A 116 -7.57 -19.85 1.36
N ARG A 117 -7.72 -21.00 0.69
CA ARG A 117 -6.76 -21.48 -0.33
C ARG A 117 -6.68 -20.55 -1.53
N GLN A 118 -7.81 -19.98 -1.96
CA GLN A 118 -7.82 -18.97 -3.02
C GLN A 118 -7.06 -17.70 -2.60
N GLN A 119 -7.25 -17.24 -1.36
CA GLN A 119 -6.51 -16.10 -0.82
C GLN A 119 -5.01 -16.38 -0.73
N ILE A 120 -4.60 -17.59 -0.32
CA ILE A 120 -3.19 -18.01 -0.38
C ILE A 120 -2.63 -17.89 -1.79
N GLY A 121 -3.36 -18.34 -2.81
CA GLY A 121 -2.93 -18.20 -4.20
C GLY A 121 -2.68 -16.74 -4.61
N PHE A 122 -3.56 -15.82 -4.20
CA PHE A 122 -3.36 -14.39 -4.45
C PHE A 122 -2.15 -13.81 -3.69
N ILE A 123 -1.91 -14.25 -2.46
CA ILE A 123 -0.76 -13.78 -1.67
C ILE A 123 0.55 -14.34 -2.25
N ASP A 124 0.60 -15.63 -2.58
CA ASP A 124 1.77 -16.26 -3.19
C ASP A 124 2.14 -15.57 -4.51
N GLU A 125 1.13 -15.22 -5.32
CA GLU A 125 1.32 -14.46 -6.55
C GLU A 125 1.84 -13.03 -6.28
N LEU A 126 1.25 -12.31 -5.33
CA LEU A 126 1.70 -10.98 -4.93
C LEU A 126 3.17 -10.99 -4.46
N LEU A 127 3.55 -11.97 -3.64
CA LEU A 127 4.93 -12.10 -3.16
C LEU A 127 5.89 -12.47 -4.29
N ARG A 128 5.44 -13.25 -5.28
CA ARG A 128 6.23 -13.63 -6.45
C ARG A 128 6.43 -12.45 -7.40
N GLU A 129 5.37 -11.71 -7.72
CA GLU A 129 5.43 -10.53 -8.59
C GLU A 129 6.15 -9.35 -7.92
N GLY A 130 6.02 -9.23 -6.60
CA GLY A 130 6.63 -8.18 -5.80
C GLY A 130 8.03 -8.50 -5.27
N CYS A 131 8.66 -9.62 -5.65
CA CYS A 131 9.91 -10.06 -5.03
C CYS A 131 11.06 -9.04 -5.15
N ASP A 132 11.05 -8.24 -6.22
CA ASP A 132 12.02 -7.18 -6.46
C ASP A 132 11.66 -5.84 -5.76
N LEU A 133 10.50 -5.76 -5.12
CA LEU A 133 10.14 -4.59 -4.31
C LEU A 133 11.08 -4.49 -3.11
N PRO A 134 11.58 -3.29 -2.78
CA PRO A 134 12.54 -3.12 -1.68
C PRO A 134 12.08 -3.74 -0.35
N GLU A 135 10.79 -3.67 -0.04
CA GLU A 135 10.23 -4.21 1.21
C GLU A 135 10.21 -5.74 1.23
N LEU A 136 10.22 -6.41 0.08
CA LEU A 136 10.24 -7.87 -0.01
C LEU A 136 11.65 -8.41 -0.28
N ALA A 137 12.48 -7.65 -1.03
CA ALA A 137 13.89 -7.96 -1.25
C ALA A 137 14.73 -7.75 0.02
N HIS A 138 14.42 -6.73 0.80
CA HIS A 138 15.09 -6.37 2.05
C HIS A 138 14.06 -6.03 3.13
N PRO A 139 13.33 -7.04 3.64
CA PRO A 139 12.27 -6.80 4.62
C PRO A 139 12.84 -6.26 5.93
N ASP A 140 12.19 -5.21 6.44
CA ASP A 140 12.40 -4.77 7.80
C ASP A 140 11.79 -5.75 8.81
N GLU A 141 11.88 -5.44 10.09
CA GLU A 141 11.38 -6.30 11.16
C GLU A 141 9.86 -6.55 11.05
N ALA A 142 9.08 -5.51 10.72
CA ALA A 142 7.64 -5.59 10.60
C ALA A 142 7.21 -6.47 9.41
N MET A 143 7.85 -6.30 8.25
CA MET A 143 7.60 -7.16 7.10
C MET A 143 8.08 -8.60 7.36
N THR A 144 9.21 -8.78 8.05
CA THR A 144 9.71 -10.11 8.43
C THR A 144 8.72 -10.84 9.33
N ASP A 145 8.11 -10.16 10.30
CA ASP A 145 7.04 -10.71 11.14
C ASP A 145 5.82 -11.10 10.30
N LEU A 146 5.36 -10.21 9.41
CA LEU A 146 4.22 -10.50 8.52
C LEU A 146 4.47 -11.72 7.63
N LEU A 147 5.65 -11.82 7.01
CA LEU A 147 6.03 -12.97 6.18
C LEU A 147 6.10 -14.26 7.01
N SER A 148 6.57 -14.17 8.25
CA SER A 148 6.63 -15.31 9.18
C SER A 148 5.23 -15.78 9.60
N ARG A 149 4.35 -14.85 9.99
CA ARG A 149 2.93 -15.12 10.28
C ARG A 149 2.22 -15.72 9.07
N TYR A 150 2.49 -15.21 7.88
CA TYR A 150 1.94 -15.76 6.64
C TYR A 150 2.35 -17.23 6.43
N ARG A 151 3.63 -17.56 6.59
CA ARG A 151 4.12 -18.95 6.46
C ARG A 151 3.40 -19.90 7.40
N VAL A 152 3.17 -19.49 8.65
CA VAL A 152 2.46 -20.28 9.65
C VAL A 152 0.99 -20.50 9.25
N ILE A 153 0.24 -19.43 8.98
CA ILE A 153 -1.19 -19.55 8.64
C ILE A 153 -1.40 -20.28 7.31
N ARG A 154 -0.51 -20.10 6.34
CA ARG A 154 -0.49 -20.84 5.08
C ARG A 154 -0.36 -22.34 5.34
N GLY A 155 0.61 -22.74 6.15
CA GLY A 155 0.80 -24.14 6.56
C GLY A 155 -0.46 -24.72 7.21
N GLN A 156 -1.08 -23.97 8.13
CA GLN A 156 -2.30 -24.39 8.81
C GLN A 156 -3.49 -24.57 7.86
N VAL A 157 -3.73 -23.61 6.95
CA VAL A 157 -4.84 -23.69 5.97
C VAL A 157 -4.64 -24.83 4.97
N LEU A 158 -3.39 -25.09 4.56
CA LEU A 158 -3.08 -26.18 3.64
C LEU A 158 -3.23 -27.56 4.31
N ALA A 159 -2.94 -27.66 5.62
CA ALA A 159 -3.13 -28.87 6.40
C ALA A 159 -4.57 -29.05 6.93
N ALA A 160 -5.39 -28.00 6.96
CA ALA A 160 -6.72 -28.05 7.52
C ALA A 160 -7.70 -28.88 6.67
N GLU A 161 -8.48 -29.69 7.35
CA GLU A 161 -9.61 -30.43 6.80
C GLU A 161 -10.94 -29.77 7.24
N PRO A 162 -11.97 -29.82 6.39
CA PRO A 162 -13.27 -29.28 6.76
C PRO A 162 -13.83 -30.04 7.96
N THR A 163 -14.34 -29.30 8.93
CA THR A 163 -15.10 -29.89 10.04
C THR A 163 -16.55 -30.01 9.60
N GLU A 164 -17.10 -31.22 9.65
CA GLU A 164 -18.55 -31.41 9.51
C GLU A 164 -19.28 -30.69 10.66
N PRO A 165 -20.45 -30.08 10.39
CA PRO A 165 -21.30 -29.53 11.45
C PRO A 165 -21.85 -30.62 12.38
#